data_AF-A0A1Z4RM08-F1
#
_entry.id   AF-A0A1Z4RM08-F1
#
_cell.length_a   1.000
_cell.length_b   1.000
_cell.length_c   1.000
_cell.angle_alpha   90.00
_cell.angle_beta   90.00
_cell.angle_gamma   90.00
#
_symmetry.space_group_name_H-M   'P 1'
#
loop_
_entity.id
_entity.type
_entity.pdbx_description
1 polymer ?
#
loop_
_entity_poly.entity_id
_entity_poly.type
_entity_poly.pdbx_seq_one_letter_code
_entity_poly.pdbx_strand_id
1 'polypeptide(L)'
;MNKDSLFAISLFPYLGFLWFMTRSGKTPRLALIGFYFLLIFVAVTIPAGIYAKVHYGQALADVDWLHGSAEAFLTISNILVVLGFRQAVIQLKNIKTKFEVRREQNP
;
A
#
# COMPACT_ATOMS: atom_id res chain seq x y z
N MET A 1 12.55 -8.97 -23.54
CA MET A 1 12.54 -8.06 -22.38
C MET A 1 12.39 -8.92 -21.12
N ASN A 2 13.32 -8.83 -20.18
CA ASN A 2 13.37 -9.72 -19.01
C ASN A 2 12.33 -9.30 -17.95
N LYS A 3 11.74 -10.25 -17.20
CA LYS A 3 10.67 -9.98 -16.20
C LYS A 3 11.13 -9.00 -15.11
N ASP A 4 12.39 -9.12 -14.70
CA ASP A 4 13.00 -8.26 -13.69
C ASP A 4 13.09 -6.80 -14.15
N SER A 5 13.32 -6.58 -15.45
CA SER A 5 13.37 -5.23 -16.04
C SER A 5 11.99 -4.57 -16.04
N LEU A 6 10.93 -5.34 -16.31
CA LEU A 6 9.55 -4.83 -16.25
C LEU A 6 9.17 -4.42 -14.83
N PHE A 7 9.56 -5.22 -13.83
CA PHE A 7 9.32 -4.90 -12.43
C PHE A 7 10.05 -3.61 -12.01
N ALA A 8 11.34 -3.49 -12.30
CA ALA A 8 12.12 -2.31 -11.97
C ALA A 8 11.56 -1.03 -12.63
N ILE A 9 11.14 -1.12 -13.90
CA ILE A 9 10.51 -0.02 -14.62
C ILE A 9 9.17 0.36 -13.97
N SER A 10 8.38 -0.62 -13.49
CA SER A 10 7.09 -0.37 -12.82
C SER A 10 7.23 0.27 -11.43
N LEU A 11 8.41 0.18 -10.80
CA LEU A 11 8.67 0.84 -9.52
C LEU A 11 8.69 2.37 -9.66
N PHE A 12 9.19 2.88 -10.79
CA PHE A 12 9.26 4.31 -11.05
C PHE A 12 7.88 5.02 -11.01
N PRO A 13 6.84 4.58 -11.77
CA PRO A 13 5.52 5.18 -11.67
C PRO A 13 4.89 4.98 -10.29
N TYR A 14 5.18 3.88 -9.58
CA TYR A 14 4.72 3.69 -8.20
C TYR A 14 5.30 4.73 -7.22
N LEU A 15 6.60 5.01 -7.32
CA LEU A 15 7.26 6.05 -6.52
C LEU A 15 6.70 7.45 -6.85
N GLY A 16 6.44 7.73 -8.13
CA GLY A 16 5.77 8.96 -8.55
C GLY A 16 4.37 9.10 -7.97
N PHE A 17 3.58 8.03 -7.99
CA PHE A 17 2.26 7.96 -7.35
C PHE A 17 2.34 8.20 -5.83
N LEU A 18 3.30 7.58 -5.15
CA LEU A 18 3.49 7.74 -3.71
C LEU A 18 3.91 9.17 -3.36
N TRP A 19 4.85 9.74 -4.11
CA TRP A 19 5.25 11.15 -3.96
C TRP A 19 4.05 12.09 -4.16
N PHE A 20 3.24 11.85 -5.19
CA PHE A 20 2.06 12.66 -5.47
C PHE A 20 1.03 12.58 -4.33
N MET A 21 0.73 11.39 -3.83
CA MET A 21 -0.20 11.23 -2.70
C MET A 21 0.32 11.90 -1.43
N THR A 22 1.60 11.76 -1.12
CA THR A 22 2.23 12.39 0.04
C THR A 22 2.24 13.92 -0.09
N ARG A 23 2.51 14.44 -1.29
CA ARG A 23 2.53 15.89 -1.55
C ARG A 23 1.14 16.51 -1.56
N SER A 24 0.12 15.78 -2.03
CA SER A 24 -1.27 16.24 -2.10
C SER A 24 -1.87 16.52 -0.72
N GLY A 25 -1.43 15.83 0.33
CA GLY A 25 -1.90 16.03 1.71
C GLY A 25 -3.38 15.67 1.95
N LYS A 26 -4.12 15.28 0.90
CA LYS A 26 -5.53 14.89 0.94
C LYS A 26 -5.75 13.40 1.23
N THR A 27 -4.69 12.61 1.17
CA THR A 27 -4.76 11.15 1.36
C THR A 27 -4.81 10.83 2.86
N PRO A 28 -5.72 9.95 3.32
CA PRO A 28 -5.75 9.54 4.71
C PRO A 28 -4.42 8.90 5.13
N ARG A 29 -3.89 9.31 6.29
CA ARG A 29 -2.59 8.86 6.80
C ARG A 29 -2.49 7.34 6.89
N LEU A 30 -3.58 6.67 7.28
CA LEU A 30 -3.61 5.21 7.39
C LEU A 30 -3.47 4.52 6.02
N ALA A 31 -4.04 5.10 4.96
CA ALA A 31 -3.85 4.56 3.61
C ALA A 31 -2.44 4.83 3.09
N LEU A 32 -1.88 6.02 3.32
CA LEU A 32 -0.48 6.32 3.02
C LEU A 32 0.47 5.31 3.68
N ILE A 33 0.26 5.02 4.97
CA ILE A 33 1.04 4.00 5.69
C ILE A 33 0.95 2.65 4.99
N GLY A 34 -0.23 2.22 4.56
CA GLY A 34 -0.41 0.98 3.79
C GLY A 34 0.42 0.94 2.50
N PHE A 35 0.43 2.03 1.73
CA PHE A 35 1.25 2.14 0.51
C PHE A 35 2.77 2.19 0.79
N TYR A 36 3.21 2.89 1.84
CA TYR A 36 4.62 2.86 2.25
C TYR A 36 5.03 1.48 2.76
N PHE A 37 4.14 0.77 3.46
CA PHE A 37 4.36 -0.59 3.93
C PHE A 37 4.57 -1.56 2.75
N LEU A 38 3.83 -1.39 1.66
CA LEU A 38 4.03 -2.16 0.43
C LEU A 38 5.40 -1.85 -0.23
N LEU A 39 5.88 -0.60 -0.15
CA LEU A 39 7.21 -0.27 -0.65
C LEU A 39 8.32 -0.94 0.18
N ILE A 40 8.18 -0.93 1.51
CA ILE A 40 9.10 -1.63 2.42
C ILE A 40 9.08 -3.14 2.16
N PHE A 41 7.89 -3.70 1.98
CA PHE A 41 7.71 -5.10 1.60
C PHE A 41 8.51 -5.47 0.34
N VAL A 42 8.38 -4.66 -0.72
CA VAL A 42 9.16 -4.84 -1.95
C VAL A 42 10.66 -4.75 -1.68
N ALA A 43 11.10 -3.76 -0.91
CA ALA A 43 12.51 -3.58 -0.57
C ALA A 43 13.11 -4.76 0.20
N VAL A 44 12.32 -5.46 1.03
CA VAL A 44 12.75 -6.65 1.80
C VAL A 44 12.65 -7.92 0.97
N THR A 45 11.62 -8.07 0.16
CA THR A 45 11.36 -9.29 -0.62
C THR A 45 12.31 -9.46 -1.80
N ILE A 46 12.87 -8.39 -2.38
CA ILE A 46 13.88 -8.51 -3.44
C ILE A 46 15.18 -9.16 -2.90
N PRO A 47 15.82 -8.67 -1.82
CA PRO A 47 16.96 -9.34 -1.20
C PRO A 47 16.65 -10.75 -0.69
N ALA A 48 15.50 -10.94 -0.04
CA ALA A 48 15.07 -12.27 0.39
C ALA A 48 14.94 -13.22 -0.80
N GLY A 49 14.38 -12.72 -1.90
CA GLY A 49 14.33 -13.31 -3.25
C GLY A 49 15.67 -13.87 -3.71
N ILE A 50 16.66 -12.98 -3.73
CA ILE A 50 18.02 -13.28 -4.16
C ILE A 50 18.66 -14.29 -3.20
N TYR A 51 18.52 -14.11 -1.88
CA TYR A 51 19.10 -15.01 -0.88
C TYR A 51 18.53 -16.44 -0.99
N ALA A 52 17.22 -16.59 -1.16
CA ALA A 52 16.62 -17.90 -1.32
C ALA A 52 17.13 -18.60 -2.59
N LYS A 53 17.23 -17.88 -3.71
CA LYS A 53 17.74 -18.42 -4.96
C LYS A 53 19.21 -18.83 -4.88
N VAL A 54 20.03 -18.07 -4.16
CA VAL A 54 21.47 -18.35 -3.99
C VAL A 54 21.72 -19.47 -2.99
N HIS A 55 20.94 -19.57 -1.90
CA HIS A 55 21.21 -20.50 -0.82
C HIS A 55 20.44 -21.82 -0.94
N TYR A 56 19.20 -21.79 -1.44
CA TYR A 56 18.33 -22.96 -1.56
C TYR A 56 18.18 -23.45 -3.00
N GLY A 57 18.69 -22.70 -4.00
CA GLY A 57 18.59 -23.07 -5.42
C GLY A 57 17.17 -23.07 -5.99
N GLN A 58 16.17 -22.69 -5.18
CA GLN A 58 14.76 -22.68 -5.50
C GLN A 58 14.21 -21.25 -5.60
N ALA A 59 13.07 -21.10 -6.26
CA ALA A 59 12.39 -19.81 -6.32
C ALA A 59 11.84 -19.45 -4.93
N LEU A 60 11.66 -18.14 -4.68
CA LEU A 60 11.09 -17.67 -3.40
C LEU A 60 9.71 -18.28 -3.08
N ALA A 61 8.99 -18.74 -4.11
CA ALA A 61 7.70 -19.40 -4.01
C ALA A 61 7.77 -20.85 -3.49
N ASP A 62 8.93 -21.52 -3.57
CA ASP A 62 9.10 -22.89 -3.07
C ASP A 62 9.40 -22.95 -1.57
N VAL A 63 9.63 -21.80 -0.93
CA VAL A 63 9.86 -21.70 0.52
C VAL A 63 8.55 -21.30 1.18
N ASP A 64 7.75 -22.30 1.58
CA ASP A 64 6.37 -22.12 2.08
C ASP A 64 6.24 -21.06 3.18
N TRP A 65 7.17 -21.03 4.13
CA TRP A 65 7.16 -20.04 5.20
C TRP A 65 7.35 -18.60 4.67
N LEU A 66 8.23 -18.44 3.69
CA LEU A 66 8.56 -17.14 3.12
C LEU A 66 7.46 -16.66 2.18
N HIS A 67 6.88 -17.56 1.39
CA HIS A 67 5.71 -17.30 0.56
C HIS A 67 4.49 -16.92 1.41
N GLY A 68 4.15 -17.71 2.44
CA GLY A 68 3.03 -17.41 3.33
C GLY A 68 3.22 -16.10 4.09
N SER A 69 4.45 -15.78 4.52
CA SER A 69 4.76 -14.48 5.14
C SER A 69 4.54 -13.31 4.17
N ALA A 70 4.86 -13.50 2.89
CA ALA A 70 4.66 -12.50 1.85
C ALA A 70 3.18 -12.23 1.59
N GLU A 71 2.36 -13.28 1.51
CA GLU A 71 0.91 -13.15 1.36
C GLU A 71 0.25 -12.49 2.57
N ALA A 72 0.69 -12.84 3.79
CA ALA A 72 0.21 -12.20 5.02
C ALA A 72 0.55 -10.71 5.05
N PHE A 73 1.78 -10.34 4.65
CA PHE A 73 2.22 -8.95 4.61
C PHE A 73 1.42 -8.11 3.61
N LEU A 74 1.17 -8.65 2.42
CA LEU A 74 0.33 -8.01 1.41
C LEU A 74 -1.11 -7.85 1.88
N THR A 75 -1.65 -8.87 2.54
CA THR A 75 -2.98 -8.82 3.16
C THR A 75 -3.07 -7.68 4.17
N ILE A 76 -2.11 -7.56 5.08
CA ILE A 76 -2.07 -6.48 6.09
C ILE A 76 -1.96 -5.11 5.40
N SER A 77 -1.06 -4.96 4.42
CA SER A 77 -0.92 -3.72 3.65
C SER A 77 -2.25 -3.28 3.02
N ASN A 78 -2.93 -4.21 2.33
CA ASN A 78 -4.19 -3.93 1.66
C ASN A 78 -5.31 -3.58 2.65
N ILE A 79 -5.38 -4.26 3.80
CA ILE A 79 -6.33 -3.92 4.86
C ILE A 79 -6.09 -2.50 5.38
N LEU A 80 -4.84 -2.11 5.62
CA LEU A 80 -4.50 -0.74 6.06
C LEU A 80 -4.95 0.31 5.04
N VAL A 81 -4.73 0.04 3.74
CA VAL A 81 -5.19 0.91 2.65
C VAL A 81 -6.71 1.06 2.67
N VAL A 82 -7.44 -0.06 2.70
CA VAL A 82 -8.92 -0.07 2.70
C VAL A 82 -9.48 0.63 3.94
N LEU A 83 -8.94 0.33 5.12
CA LEU A 83 -9.38 0.97 6.37
C LEU A 83 -9.10 2.47 6.36
N GLY A 84 -7.95 2.89 5.82
CA GLY A 84 -7.61 4.31 5.72
C GLY A 84 -8.58 5.09 4.84
N PHE A 85 -8.93 4.56 3.66
CA PHE A 85 -9.91 5.19 2.79
C PHE A 85 -11.33 5.12 3.36
N ARG A 86 -11.72 3.98 3.96
CA ARG A 86 -13.02 3.85 4.65
C ARG A 86 -13.18 4.91 5.71
N GLN A 87 -12.15 5.16 6.52
CA GLN A 87 -12.17 6.18 7.57
C GLN A 87 -12.34 7.59 6.97
N ALA A 88 -11.64 7.90 5.88
CA ALA A 88 -11.79 9.19 5.19
C ALA A 88 -13.21 9.40 4.66
N VAL A 89 -13.81 8.40 4.01
CA VAL A 89 -15.18 8.48 3.48
C VAL A 89 -16.19 8.71 4.60
N ILE A 90 -16.05 8.00 5.73
CA ILE A 90 -16.93 8.17 6.89
C ILE A 90 -16.81 9.59 7.46
N GLN A 91 -15.59 10.12 7.60
CA GLN A 91 -15.38 11.49 8.08
C GLN A 91 -16.01 12.52 7.14
N LEU A 92 -15.84 12.37 5.83
CA LEU A 92 -16.44 13.26 4.84
C LEU A 92 -17.97 13.23 4.89
N LYS A 93 -18.58 12.05 5.05
CA LYS A 93 -20.04 11.92 5.20
C LYS A 93 -20.54 12.63 6.46
N ASN A 94 -19.87 12.43 7.60
CA ASN A 94 -20.23 13.08 8.87
C ASN A 94 -20.11 14.61 8.79
N ILE A 95 -19.06 15.12 8.13
CA ILE A 95 -18.86 16.55 7.90
C ILE A 95 -19.99 17.10 7.03
N LYS A 96 -20.31 16.45 5.90
CA LYS A 96 -21.41 16.86 5.01
C LYS A 96 -22.74 16.94 5.75
N THR A 97 -23.09 15.92 6.53
CA THR A 97 -24.30 15.91 7.34
C THR A 97 -24.33 17.03 8.36
N LYS A 98 -23.20 17.32 9.05
CA LYS A 98 -23.11 18.43 10.00
C LYS A 98 -23.32 19.80 9.33
N PHE A 99 -22.82 19.99 8.11
CA PHE A 99 -23.02 21.21 7.34
C PHE A 99 -24.47 21.37 6.84
N GLU A 100 -25.12 20.28 6.42
CA GLU A 100 -26.54 20.28 6.01
C GLU A 100 -27.43 20.68 7.18
N VAL A 101 -27.27 20.04 8.34
CA VAL A 101 -28.02 20.37 9.57
C VAL A 101 -27.78 21.82 10.01
N ARG A 102 -26.54 22.32 9.93
CA ARG A 102 -26.22 23.71 10.30
C ARG A 102 -26.84 24.74 9.36
N ARG A 103 -26.97 24.44 8.05
CA ARG A 103 -27.64 25.33 7.09
C ARG A 103 -29.14 25.38 7.31
N GLU A 104 -29.77 24.26 7.65
CA GLU A 104 -31.20 24.23 7.97
C GLU A 104 -31.55 24.97 9.28
N GLN A 105 -30.63 24.98 10.25
CA GLN A 105 -30.84 25.66 11.55
C GLN A 105 -30.52 27.16 11.56
N ASN A 106 -29.93 27.72 10.50
CA ASN A 106 -29.57 29.14 10.41
C ASN A 106 -29.87 29.70 9.01
N PRO A 107 -31.15 29.83 8.65
CA PRO A 107 -31.59 30.35 7.34
C PRO A 107 -31.21 31.82 7.10
#